data_AF-A0A2P6ARU0-F1
#
_entry.id   AF-A0A2P6ARU0-F1
#
_cell.length_a   1.000
_cell.length_b   1.000
_cell.length_c   1.000
_cell.angle_alpha   90.00
_cell.angle_beta   90.00
_cell.angle_gamma   90.00
#
_symmetry.space_group_name_H-M   'P 1'
#
loop_
_entity.id
_entity.type
_entity.pdbx_description
1 polymer ?
#
loop_
_entity_poly.entity_id
_entity_poly.type
_entity_poly.pdbx_seq_one_letter_code
_entity_poly.pdbx_strand_id
1 'polypeptide(L)'
;MIVQAAPQTTDTASELAFLKQRIEQLEARLQAQAESQAQTQSTLQSVSTQVASQTARSEAAARTSLGDTKVSISGYVKLDTMMSRYSDGEVASGSTGRDFYVPGATPVSDGSGRSSQVYDMHAKQTRLILKTETPGGAAGPVRSHIELDFQSPARGTERVTNNYDPGLRHAFLTYGNWLFGQTWTTFQDLGALPETVDFVGAADGTVFARQPQIRYSTGNWQFAAENAQTAVTSTAAAITDTGDNRLPDLVARYTWKGDFGHLSIAALARQLKTSDTAVSDTTEGFGVSLS
;
A
#
# COMPACT_ATOMS: atom_id res chain seq x y z
N MET A 1 -53.06 -51.93 8.18
CA MET A 1 -53.59 -50.79 7.42
C MET A 1 -52.40 -49.88 7.13
N ILE A 2 -51.81 -50.01 5.95
CA ILE A 2 -50.59 -49.30 5.55
C ILE A 2 -51.04 -47.98 4.90
N VAL A 3 -50.64 -46.85 5.49
CA VAL A 3 -50.89 -45.52 4.92
C VAL A 3 -49.79 -45.25 3.89
N GLN A 4 -50.18 -45.26 2.62
CA GLN A 4 -49.32 -45.01 1.47
C GLN A 4 -49.12 -43.48 1.33
N ALA A 5 -47.89 -43.00 1.50
CA ALA A 5 -47.53 -41.62 1.21
C ALA A 5 -47.54 -41.39 -0.32
N ALA A 6 -48.32 -40.41 -0.78
CA ALA A 6 -48.33 -40.00 -2.18
C ALA A 6 -47.05 -39.20 -2.52
N PRO A 7 -46.46 -39.37 -3.71
CA PRO A 7 -45.32 -38.58 -4.14
C PRO A 7 -45.77 -37.15 -4.48
N GLN A 8 -45.12 -36.15 -3.86
CA GLN A 8 -45.21 -34.76 -4.28
C GLN A 8 -44.57 -34.65 -5.67
N THR A 9 -45.38 -34.64 -6.73
CA THR A 9 -44.93 -34.29 -8.07
C THR A 9 -44.70 -32.79 -8.11
N THR A 10 -43.46 -32.35 -7.97
CA THR A 10 -43.06 -30.98 -8.27
C THR A 10 -43.31 -30.70 -9.76
N ASP A 11 -44.15 -29.71 -10.04
CA ASP A 11 -44.40 -29.25 -11.41
C ASP A 11 -43.14 -28.56 -11.94
N THR A 12 -42.31 -29.34 -12.64
CA THR A 12 -41.06 -28.92 -13.26
C THR A 12 -41.22 -27.70 -14.19
N ALA A 13 -42.39 -27.47 -14.77
CA ALA A 13 -42.63 -26.33 -15.64
C ALA A 13 -42.74 -25.02 -14.84
N SER A 14 -43.40 -25.07 -13.68
CA SER A 14 -43.49 -23.93 -12.76
C SER A 14 -42.14 -23.55 -12.16
N GLU A 15 -41.31 -24.54 -11.84
CA GLU A 15 -39.95 -24.34 -11.32
C GLU A 15 -39.05 -23.74 -12.41
N LEU A 16 -39.09 -24.26 -13.64
CA LEU A 16 -38.33 -23.71 -14.77
C LEU A 16 -38.72 -22.25 -15.08
N ALA A 17 -40.01 -21.91 -15.00
CA ALA A 17 -40.48 -20.55 -15.19
C ALA A 17 -39.96 -19.60 -14.10
N PHE A 18 -39.98 -20.04 -12.84
CA PHE A 18 -39.42 -19.28 -11.72
C PHE A 18 -37.90 -19.08 -11.84
N LEU A 19 -37.14 -20.11 -12.22
CA LEU A 19 -35.70 -19.99 -12.43
C LEU A 19 -35.35 -19.02 -13.57
N LYS A 20 -36.07 -19.04 -14.69
CA LYS A 20 -35.86 -18.09 -15.80
C LYS A 20 -36.08 -16.65 -15.36
N GLN A 21 -37.18 -16.39 -14.65
CA GLN A 21 -37.47 -15.06 -14.10
C GLN A 21 -36.39 -14.60 -13.11
N ARG A 22 -35.85 -15.52 -12.30
CA ARG A 22 -34.77 -15.22 -11.36
C ARG A 22 -33.45 -14.90 -12.07
N ILE A 23 -33.13 -15.61 -13.16
CA ILE A 23 -31.94 -15.34 -13.98
C ILE A 23 -32.05 -13.95 -14.60
N GLU A 24 -33.17 -13.60 -15.23
CA GLU A 24 -33.40 -12.26 -15.80
C GLU A 24 -33.25 -11.17 -14.73
N GLN A 25 -33.79 -11.39 -13.53
CA GLN A 25 -33.64 -10.45 -12.42
C GLN A 25 -32.19 -10.32 -11.93
N LEU A 26 -31.42 -11.41 -11.92
CA LEU A 26 -30.01 -11.40 -11.54
C LEU A 26 -29.15 -10.71 -12.60
N GLU A 27 -29.40 -10.96 -13.88
CA GLU A 27 -28.72 -10.29 -15.00
C GLU A 27 -28.97 -8.77 -14.96
N ALA A 28 -30.23 -8.35 -14.75
CA ALA A 28 -30.56 -6.93 -14.60
C ALA A 28 -29.85 -6.27 -13.41
N ARG A 29 -29.72 -6.98 -12.28
CA ARG A 29 -28.98 -6.49 -11.10
C ARG A 29 -27.47 -6.39 -11.36
N LEU A 30 -26.90 -7.39 -12.04
CA LEU A 30 -25.47 -7.38 -12.40
C LEU A 30 -25.17 -6.22 -13.35
N GLN A 31 -26.03 -5.96 -14.32
CA GLN A 31 -25.87 -4.84 -15.25
C GLN A 31 -25.97 -3.50 -14.53
N ALA A 32 -26.98 -3.30 -13.67
CA ALA A 32 -27.11 -2.09 -12.87
C ALA A 32 -25.91 -1.87 -11.93
N GLN A 33 -25.35 -2.95 -11.38
CA GLN A 33 -24.14 -2.88 -10.56
C GLN A 33 -22.90 -2.52 -11.38
N ALA A 34 -22.74 -3.07 -12.58
CA ALA A 34 -21.66 -2.74 -13.49
C ALA A 34 -21.72 -1.26 -13.93
N GLU A 35 -22.92 -0.75 -14.22
CA GLU A 35 -23.14 0.67 -14.55
C GLU A 35 -22.83 1.60 -13.38
N SER A 36 -23.25 1.24 -12.16
CA SER A 36 -22.92 1.98 -10.93
C SER A 36 -21.41 2.00 -10.64
N GLN A 37 -20.72 0.87 -10.88
CA GLN A 37 -19.26 0.78 -10.76
C GLN A 37 -18.55 1.65 -11.79
N ALA A 38 -19.00 1.64 -13.05
CA ALA A 38 -18.43 2.48 -14.12
C ALA A 38 -18.62 3.98 -13.82
N GLN A 39 -19.79 4.39 -13.33
CA GLN A 39 -20.03 5.78 -12.91
C GLN A 39 -19.15 6.19 -11.72
N THR A 40 -18.99 5.30 -10.73
CA THR A 40 -18.10 5.54 -9.59
C THR A 40 -16.65 5.71 -10.06
N GLN A 41 -16.18 4.84 -10.95
CA GLN A 41 -14.82 4.92 -11.50
C GLN A 41 -14.59 6.21 -12.30
N SER A 42 -15.55 6.61 -13.14
CA SER A 42 -15.47 7.87 -13.89
C SER A 42 -15.45 9.11 -12.97
N THR A 43 -16.24 9.08 -11.89
CA THR A 43 -16.28 10.16 -10.90
C THR A 43 -14.95 10.27 -10.17
N LEU A 44 -14.40 9.13 -9.70
CA LEU A 44 -13.08 9.08 -9.07
C LEU A 44 -11.98 9.60 -10.00
N GLN A 45 -12.00 9.22 -11.28
CA GLN A 45 -11.03 9.70 -12.27
C GLN A 45 -11.15 11.21 -12.52
N SER A 46 -12.36 11.76 -12.52
CA SER A 46 -12.58 13.21 -12.66
C SER A 46 -12.09 13.99 -11.44
N VAL A 47 -12.31 13.46 -10.23
CA VAL A 47 -11.85 14.05 -8.97
C VAL A 47 -10.33 13.96 -8.88
N SER A 48 -9.72 12.82 -9.21
CA SER A 48 -8.26 12.64 -9.20
C SER A 48 -7.58 13.58 -10.20
N THR A 49 -8.17 13.77 -11.39
CA THR A 49 -7.68 14.74 -12.39
C THR A 49 -7.79 16.19 -11.88
N GLN A 50 -8.88 16.55 -11.21
CA GLN A 50 -9.05 17.88 -10.61
C GLN A 50 -8.04 18.13 -9.48
N VAL A 51 -7.86 17.16 -8.57
CA VAL A 51 -6.86 17.23 -7.49
C VAL A 51 -5.45 17.34 -8.07
N ALA A 52 -5.07 16.49 -9.03
CA ALA A 52 -3.77 16.55 -9.69
C ALA A 52 -3.50 17.91 -10.36
N SER A 53 -4.52 18.50 -11.00
CA SER A 53 -4.40 19.82 -11.63
C SER A 53 -4.24 20.96 -10.60
N GLN A 54 -4.87 20.86 -9.43
CA GLN A 54 -4.72 21.83 -8.34
C GLN A 54 -3.36 21.69 -7.65
N THR A 55 -2.88 20.45 -7.43
CA THR A 55 -1.53 20.17 -6.94
C THR A 55 -0.46 20.67 -7.90
N ALA A 56 -0.62 20.49 -9.21
CA ALA A 56 0.32 21.01 -10.21
C ALA A 56 0.40 22.55 -10.20
N ARG A 57 -0.72 23.24 -9.97
CA ARG A 57 -0.76 24.71 -9.84
C ARG A 57 -0.13 25.20 -8.53
N SER A 58 -0.33 24.50 -7.41
CA SER A 58 0.32 24.86 -6.14
C SER A 58 1.82 24.55 -6.15
N GLU A 59 2.24 23.45 -6.78
CA GLU A 59 3.66 23.10 -7.00
C GLU A 59 4.39 24.10 -7.89
N ALA A 60 3.69 24.82 -8.78
CA ALA A 60 4.28 25.90 -9.58
C ALA A 60 4.47 27.19 -8.75
N ALA A 61 3.61 27.44 -7.75
CA ALA A 61 3.67 28.63 -6.91
C ALA A 61 4.75 28.57 -5.80
N ALA A 62 5.20 27.38 -5.41
CA ALA A 62 6.17 27.17 -4.33
C ALA A 62 7.60 26.85 -4.83
N ARG A 63 7.97 27.31 -6.03
CA ARG A 63 9.32 27.13 -6.60
C ARG A 63 10.16 28.38 -6.35
N THR A 64 11.32 28.20 -5.72
CA THR A 64 12.35 29.24 -5.56
C THR A 64 13.69 28.71 -6.06
N SER A 65 14.69 29.59 -6.20
CA SER A 65 16.05 29.18 -6.55
C SER A 65 17.03 29.63 -5.46
N LEU A 66 17.92 28.75 -5.06
CA LEU A 66 19.04 29.02 -4.16
C LEU A 66 20.35 28.84 -4.94
N GLY A 67 20.89 29.96 -5.43
CA GLY A 67 21.91 29.92 -6.49
C GLY A 67 21.35 29.23 -7.73
N ASP A 68 22.11 28.27 -8.26
CA ASP A 68 21.70 27.47 -9.41
C ASP A 68 20.72 26.33 -9.05
N THR A 69 20.44 26.10 -7.76
CA THR A 69 19.55 25.02 -7.32
C THR A 69 18.10 25.48 -7.30
N LYS A 70 17.26 24.84 -8.11
CA LYS A 70 15.80 25.00 -7.99
C LYS A 70 15.31 24.21 -6.78
N VAL A 71 14.42 24.81 -6.01
CA VAL A 71 13.82 24.22 -4.82
C VAL A 71 12.31 24.32 -4.95
N SER A 72 11.59 23.23 -4.67
CA SER A 72 10.13 23.23 -4.60
C SER A 72 9.65 22.57 -3.31
N ILE A 73 8.73 23.24 -2.63
CA ILE A 73 8.02 22.68 -1.47
C ILE A 73 6.60 22.35 -1.89
N SER A 74 6.15 21.14 -1.61
CA SER A 74 4.78 20.69 -1.87
C SER A 74 4.28 19.77 -0.77
N GLY A 75 3.08 19.23 -0.91
CA GLY A 75 2.45 18.41 0.11
C GLY A 75 0.95 18.63 0.18
N TYR A 76 0.36 18.17 1.28
CA TYR A 76 -1.06 18.34 1.57
C TYR A 76 -1.33 18.21 3.06
N VAL A 77 -2.43 18.81 3.52
CA VAL A 77 -3.02 18.53 4.84
C VAL A 77 -4.16 17.54 4.62
N LYS A 78 -4.24 16.49 5.44
CA LYS A 78 -5.31 15.48 5.37
C LYS A 78 -5.91 15.29 6.75
N LEU A 79 -7.25 15.27 6.81
CA LEU A 79 -8.02 14.85 7.97
C LEU A 79 -8.70 13.53 7.62
N ASP A 80 -8.42 12.50 8.40
CA ASP A 80 -9.05 11.19 8.29
C ASP A 80 -10.08 11.04 9.41
N THR A 81 -11.24 10.49 9.08
CA THR A 81 -12.29 10.13 10.04
C THR A 81 -12.73 8.70 9.74
N MET A 82 -12.72 7.86 10.76
CA MET A 82 -12.93 6.43 10.64
C MET A 82 -13.97 5.96 11.65
N MET A 83 -14.84 5.06 11.20
CA MET A 83 -15.74 4.29 12.05
C MET A 83 -15.50 2.82 11.79
N SER A 84 -14.85 2.14 12.73
CA SER A 84 -14.43 0.76 12.57
C SER A 84 -15.26 -0.15 13.46
N ARG A 85 -15.69 -1.30 12.92
CA ARG A 85 -16.35 -2.36 13.68
C ARG A 85 -15.52 -3.62 13.61
N TYR A 86 -15.11 -4.12 14.76
CA TYR A 86 -14.43 -5.40 14.89
C TYR A 86 -15.45 -6.43 15.39
N SER A 87 -15.51 -7.59 14.75
CA SER A 87 -16.47 -8.63 15.14
C SER A 87 -16.03 -9.42 16.36
N ASP A 88 -14.72 -9.50 16.60
CA ASP A 88 -14.13 -10.50 17.49
C ASP A 88 -12.94 -9.96 18.28
N GLY A 89 -13.19 -8.93 19.10
CA GLY A 89 -12.19 -8.26 19.93
C GLY A 89 -12.11 -6.76 19.68
N GLU A 90 -11.05 -6.15 20.19
CA GLU A 90 -10.80 -4.71 20.09
C GLU A 90 -9.33 -4.48 19.71
N VAL A 91 -9.11 -3.52 18.80
CA VAL A 91 -7.77 -3.04 18.48
C VAL A 91 -7.36 -1.98 19.50
N ALA A 92 -6.18 -2.16 20.08
CA ALA A 92 -5.65 -1.26 21.11
C ALA A 92 -5.64 0.20 20.65
N SER A 93 -6.09 1.10 21.53
CA SER A 93 -6.05 2.55 21.27
C SER A 93 -4.62 3.02 20.96
N GLY A 94 -4.50 3.95 20.01
CA GLY A 94 -3.20 4.49 19.57
C GLY A 94 -2.33 3.56 18.74
N SER A 95 -2.77 2.31 18.48
CA SER A 95 -2.06 1.41 17.57
C SER A 95 -2.33 1.77 16.10
N THR A 96 -1.41 1.41 15.21
CA THR A 96 -1.53 1.65 13.77
C THR A 96 -2.78 1.03 13.15
N GLY A 97 -3.28 -0.09 13.69
CA GLY A 97 -4.53 -0.72 13.24
C GLY A 97 -5.79 0.10 13.50
N ARG A 98 -5.71 1.18 14.29
CA ARG A 98 -6.78 2.18 14.46
C ARG A 98 -6.76 3.26 13.39
N ASP A 99 -5.61 3.47 12.73
CA ASP A 99 -5.39 4.57 11.78
C ASP A 99 -5.60 4.16 10.32
N PHE A 100 -5.41 2.88 10.00
CA PHE A 100 -5.68 2.30 8.69
C PHE A 100 -5.69 0.76 8.79
N TYR A 101 -6.16 0.09 7.75
CA TYR A 101 -6.23 -1.36 7.72
C TYR A 101 -4.83 -2.00 7.70
N VAL A 102 -4.54 -2.79 8.75
CA VAL A 102 -3.34 -3.63 8.85
C VAL A 102 -3.80 -5.08 9.07
N PRO A 103 -3.61 -5.98 8.08
CA PRO A 103 -4.14 -7.34 8.15
C PRO A 103 -3.76 -8.09 9.43
N GLY A 104 -2.47 -8.05 9.80
CA GLY A 104 -1.95 -8.69 11.02
C GLY A 104 -2.38 -8.04 12.34
N ALA A 105 -2.99 -6.86 12.32
CA ALA A 105 -3.56 -6.21 13.50
C ALA A 105 -5.07 -6.47 13.64
N THR A 106 -5.68 -7.23 12.71
CA THR A 106 -7.09 -7.61 12.81
C THR A 106 -7.27 -8.48 14.06
N PRO A 107 -8.13 -8.08 15.02
CA PRO A 107 -8.30 -8.83 16.24
C PRO A 107 -9.02 -10.14 15.93
N VAL A 108 -8.46 -11.23 16.46
CA VAL A 108 -9.04 -12.57 16.42
C VAL A 108 -9.03 -13.14 17.83
N SER A 109 -10.06 -13.89 18.18
CA SER A 109 -10.13 -14.63 19.45
C SER A 109 -10.37 -16.11 19.19
N ASP A 110 -10.42 -16.90 20.25
CA ASP A 110 -10.89 -18.29 20.24
C ASP A 110 -12.43 -18.41 20.09
N GLY A 111 -13.11 -17.32 19.68
CA GLY A 111 -14.57 -17.19 19.63
C GLY A 111 -15.17 -16.55 20.88
N SER A 112 -14.36 -16.18 21.88
CA SER A 112 -14.82 -15.49 23.10
C SER A 112 -14.83 -13.95 23.00
N GLY A 113 -14.26 -13.40 21.92
CA GLY A 113 -14.12 -11.98 21.67
C GLY A 113 -15.48 -11.30 21.50
N ARG A 114 -15.59 -10.10 22.07
CA ARG A 114 -16.79 -9.27 21.89
C ARG A 114 -16.60 -8.35 20.69
N SER A 115 -17.67 -8.11 19.95
CA SER A 115 -17.64 -7.09 18.92
C SER A 115 -17.43 -5.70 19.53
N SER A 116 -16.61 -4.88 18.89
CA SER A 116 -16.36 -3.49 19.29
C SER A 116 -16.62 -2.54 18.13
N GLN A 117 -16.95 -1.30 18.47
CA GLN A 117 -17.10 -0.20 17.53
C GLN A 117 -16.27 0.97 18.03
N VAL A 118 -15.49 1.55 17.14
CA VAL A 118 -14.57 2.64 17.48
C VAL A 118 -14.70 3.76 16.46
N TYR A 119 -14.53 4.97 16.95
CA TYR A 119 -14.44 6.19 16.15
C TYR A 119 -13.05 6.77 16.35
N ASP A 120 -12.38 7.05 15.24
CA ASP A 120 -11.05 7.65 15.23
C ASP A 120 -11.02 8.82 14.24
N MET A 121 -10.28 9.87 14.60
CA MET A 121 -10.09 11.03 13.73
C MET A 121 -8.69 11.62 13.94
N HIS A 122 -7.95 11.85 12.86
CA HIS A 122 -6.58 12.33 12.96
C HIS A 122 -6.11 13.07 11.70
N ALA A 123 -4.99 13.78 11.81
CA ALA A 123 -4.33 14.44 10.67
C ALA A 123 -2.93 13.86 10.34
N LYS A 124 -2.65 12.63 10.81
CA LYS A 124 -1.35 11.95 10.73
C LYS A 124 -0.78 11.84 9.31
N GLN A 125 -1.64 11.73 8.30
CA GLN A 125 -1.23 11.57 6.90
C GLN A 125 -0.86 12.88 6.20
N THR A 126 -0.94 14.03 6.90
CA THR A 126 -0.45 15.31 6.41
C THR A 126 1.00 15.17 5.96
N ARG A 127 1.30 15.65 4.75
CA ARG A 127 2.54 15.37 4.05
C ARG A 127 3.26 16.65 3.66
N LEU A 128 4.58 16.64 3.84
CA LEU A 128 5.49 17.67 3.35
C LEU A 128 6.50 17.04 2.41
N ILE A 129 6.70 17.67 1.25
CA ILE A 129 7.63 17.23 0.21
C ILE A 129 8.56 18.40 -0.10
N LEU A 130 9.85 18.13 -0.10
CA LEU A 130 10.90 19.04 -0.58
C LEU A 130 11.61 18.36 -1.74
N LYS A 131 11.62 19.00 -2.90
CA LYS A 131 12.40 18.56 -4.06
C LYS A 131 13.42 19.63 -4.43
N THR A 132 14.57 19.19 -4.90
CA THR A 132 15.59 20.08 -5.46
C THR A 132 16.03 19.59 -6.84
N GLU A 133 16.44 20.52 -7.70
CA GLU A 133 17.10 20.24 -8.98
C GLU A 133 18.29 21.19 -9.11
N THR A 134 19.49 20.62 -9.05
CA THR A 134 20.75 21.35 -9.20
C THR A 134 21.39 20.95 -10.52
N PRO A 135 21.84 21.91 -11.37
CA PRO A 135 22.65 21.61 -12.53
C PRO A 135 23.82 20.70 -12.18
N GLY A 136 23.99 19.63 -12.97
CA GLY A 136 25.04 18.64 -12.79
C GLY A 136 25.97 18.58 -14.00
N GLY A 137 26.77 17.52 -14.06
CA GLY A 137 27.70 17.26 -15.16
C GLY A 137 27.03 16.62 -16.39
N ALA A 138 27.81 15.82 -17.12
CA ALA A 138 27.40 15.21 -18.39
C ALA A 138 26.15 14.33 -18.33
N ALA A 139 25.77 13.80 -17.15
CA ALA A 139 24.58 12.96 -17.00
C ALA A 139 23.29 13.74 -16.69
N GLY A 140 23.34 15.08 -16.69
CA GLY A 140 22.19 15.95 -16.43
C GLY A 140 22.15 16.51 -15.00
N PRO A 141 21.01 17.05 -14.54
CA PRO A 141 20.90 17.61 -13.19
C PRO A 141 20.87 16.53 -12.11
N VAL A 142 21.35 16.88 -10.92
CA VAL A 142 21.12 16.10 -9.69
C VAL A 142 19.78 16.53 -9.12
N ARG A 143 18.88 15.57 -8.88
CA ARG A 143 17.57 15.85 -8.26
C ARG A 143 17.45 15.15 -6.93
N SER A 144 16.98 15.85 -5.90
CA SER A 144 16.73 15.26 -4.57
C SER A 144 15.24 15.31 -4.25
N HIS A 145 14.77 14.34 -3.47
CA HIS A 145 13.40 14.24 -2.97
C HIS A 145 13.43 13.84 -1.50
N ILE A 146 12.89 14.70 -0.64
CA ILE A 146 12.67 14.47 0.79
C ILE A 146 11.17 14.55 1.04
N GLU A 147 10.61 13.54 1.70
CA GLU A 147 9.18 13.49 2.01
C GLU A 147 8.95 12.96 3.42
N LEU A 148 8.09 13.67 4.15
CA LEU A 148 7.73 13.40 5.54
C LEU A 148 6.20 13.30 5.69
N ASP A 149 5.74 12.45 6.60
CA ASP A 149 4.37 12.49 7.17
C ASP A 149 4.43 12.37 8.70
N PHE A 150 3.27 12.27 9.35
CA PHE A 150 3.14 12.10 10.79
C PHE A 150 2.45 10.78 11.15
N GLN A 151 2.53 9.75 10.29
CA GLN A 151 1.87 8.46 10.49
C GLN A 151 2.57 7.57 11.53
N SER A 152 3.76 7.97 11.98
CA SER A 152 4.50 7.30 13.04
C SER A 152 3.62 7.08 14.30
N PRO A 153 3.82 5.98 15.05
CA PRO A 153 3.11 5.74 16.30
C PRO A 153 3.14 6.96 17.23
N ALA A 154 2.00 7.30 17.83
CA ALA A 154 1.85 8.52 18.61
C ALA A 154 2.74 8.50 19.88
N ARG A 155 3.41 9.63 20.18
CA ARG A 155 4.13 9.85 21.44
C ARG A 155 3.30 10.66 22.44
N GLY A 156 2.03 10.33 22.55
CA GLY A 156 1.06 11.03 23.37
C GLY A 156 -0.29 10.35 23.33
N THR A 157 -1.30 11.02 23.88
CA THR A 157 -2.69 10.54 23.81
C THR A 157 -3.60 11.69 23.45
N GLU A 158 -4.74 11.34 22.88
CA GLU A 158 -5.87 12.23 22.57
C GLU A 158 -6.38 12.95 23.83
N ARG A 159 -6.09 12.41 25.02
CA ARG A 159 -6.42 13.02 26.31
C ARG A 159 -5.60 14.28 26.63
N VAL A 160 -4.37 14.40 26.13
CA VAL A 160 -3.44 15.46 26.55
C VAL A 160 -2.97 16.31 25.37
N THR A 161 -2.09 15.79 24.53
CA THR A 161 -1.43 16.57 23.45
C THR A 161 -1.63 16.00 22.06
N ASN A 162 -1.98 14.72 21.95
CA ASN A 162 -2.13 14.01 20.67
C ASN A 162 -0.92 14.21 19.72
N ASN A 163 0.31 14.18 20.26
CA ASN A 163 1.52 14.48 19.51
C ASN A 163 1.94 13.34 18.55
N TYR A 164 2.34 13.71 17.33
CA TYR A 164 2.84 12.80 16.29
C TYR A 164 4.25 13.17 15.86
N ASP A 165 5.10 12.14 15.67
CA ASP A 165 6.47 12.35 15.22
C ASP A 165 6.54 12.40 13.69
N PRO A 166 7.33 13.33 13.09
CA PRO A 166 7.57 13.33 11.66
C PRO A 166 8.33 12.06 11.25
N GLY A 167 7.69 11.22 10.45
CA GLY A 167 8.24 10.00 9.88
C GLY A 167 8.84 10.24 8.49
N LEU A 168 10.07 9.78 8.27
CA LEU A 168 10.71 9.83 6.97
C LEU A 168 10.10 8.80 6.02
N ARG A 169 9.54 9.27 4.89
CA ARG A 169 9.01 8.39 3.84
C ARG A 169 10.05 8.15 2.75
N HIS A 170 10.49 9.23 2.12
CA HIS A 170 11.46 9.21 1.03
C HIS A 170 12.60 10.18 1.31
N ALA A 171 13.82 9.75 1.06
CA ALA A 171 15.02 10.58 1.04
C ALA A 171 15.99 9.97 0.03
N PHE A 172 15.96 10.47 -1.19
CA PHE A 172 16.83 9.97 -2.25
C PHE A 172 17.26 11.08 -3.19
N LEU A 173 18.34 10.80 -3.92
CA LEU A 173 18.79 11.60 -5.04
C LEU A 173 18.81 10.77 -6.32
N THR A 174 18.69 11.45 -7.46
CA THR A 174 18.83 10.87 -8.80
C THR A 174 19.85 11.66 -9.62
N TYR A 175 20.63 10.95 -10.41
CA TYR A 175 21.60 11.53 -11.34
C TYR A 175 21.74 10.62 -12.57
N GLY A 176 21.37 11.14 -13.74
CA GLY A 176 21.21 10.30 -14.94
C GLY A 176 20.24 9.14 -14.68
N ASN A 177 20.73 7.92 -14.89
CA ASN A 177 19.98 6.68 -14.72
C ASN A 177 20.04 6.08 -13.30
N TRP A 178 20.73 6.74 -12.37
CA TRP A 178 20.94 6.24 -11.02
C TRP A 178 20.02 6.90 -9.99
N LEU A 179 19.65 6.12 -8.97
CA LEU A 179 19.01 6.56 -7.74
C LEU A 179 19.79 6.05 -6.54
N PHE A 180 19.96 6.90 -5.52
CA PHE A 180 20.59 6.57 -4.25
C PHE A 180 19.74 7.08 -3.10
N GLY A 181 19.41 6.22 -2.13
CA GLY A 181 18.70 6.60 -0.90
C GLY A 181 17.42 5.80 -0.68
N GLN A 182 16.58 6.27 0.23
CA GLN A 182 15.36 5.57 0.65
C GLN A 182 14.18 5.92 -0.24
N THR A 183 13.63 4.89 -0.89
CA THR A 183 12.37 4.98 -1.62
C THR A 183 11.69 3.61 -1.69
N TRP A 184 10.57 3.52 -2.40
CA TRP A 184 9.88 2.24 -2.64
C TRP A 184 10.82 1.19 -3.22
N THR A 185 10.74 -0.04 -2.70
CA THR A 185 11.47 -1.18 -3.26
C THR A 185 11.19 -1.33 -4.75
N THR A 186 12.22 -1.68 -5.52
CA THR A 186 12.11 -2.00 -6.94
C THR A 186 11.24 -3.24 -7.17
N PHE A 187 11.01 -4.06 -6.15
CA PHE A 187 10.17 -5.25 -6.20
C PHE A 187 8.67 -4.93 -6.17
N GLN A 188 8.31 -3.67 -5.87
CA GLN A 188 6.94 -3.19 -5.78
C GLN A 188 6.51 -2.43 -7.03
N ASP A 189 5.32 -2.74 -7.55
CA ASP A 189 4.66 -1.94 -8.58
C ASP A 189 3.70 -0.90 -8.02
N LEU A 190 4.13 0.36 -8.04
CA LEU A 190 3.28 1.48 -7.62
C LEU A 190 2.10 1.72 -8.56
N GLY A 191 2.22 1.35 -9.84
CA GLY A 191 1.13 1.52 -10.81
C GLY A 191 -0.01 0.51 -10.63
N ALA A 192 0.23 -0.57 -9.87
CA ALA A 192 -0.76 -1.58 -9.56
C ALA A 192 -1.56 -1.29 -8.27
N LEU A 193 -1.18 -0.25 -7.52
CA LEU A 193 -1.88 0.13 -6.29
C LEU A 193 -3.21 0.81 -6.65
N PRO A 194 -4.35 0.36 -6.08
CA PRO A 194 -5.62 1.04 -6.28
C PRO A 194 -5.61 2.40 -5.57
N GLU A 195 -6.31 3.36 -6.15
CA GLU A 195 -6.62 4.61 -5.46
C GLU A 195 -7.64 4.32 -4.34
N THR A 196 -7.28 4.66 -3.11
CA THR A 196 -8.10 4.43 -1.92
C THR A 196 -7.93 5.57 -0.92
N VAL A 197 -8.93 5.72 -0.05
CA VAL A 197 -8.87 6.65 1.10
C VAL A 197 -8.13 6.05 2.29
N ASP A 198 -8.10 4.72 2.39
CA ASP A 198 -7.26 3.99 3.36
C ASP A 198 -5.78 4.17 3.01
N PHE A 199 -4.91 4.28 4.02
CA PHE A 199 -3.51 4.64 3.81
C PHE A 199 -2.70 3.66 2.96
N VAL A 200 -3.01 2.37 3.07
CA VAL A 200 -2.32 1.29 2.36
C VAL A 200 -3.24 0.67 1.30
N GLY A 201 -4.55 0.61 1.58
CA GLY A 201 -5.58 0.20 0.63
C GLY A 201 -5.65 -1.28 0.35
N ALA A 202 -4.64 -1.80 -0.35
CA ALA A 202 -4.50 -3.19 -0.73
C ALA A 202 -3.33 -3.83 0.02
N ALA A 203 -3.33 -3.70 1.36
CA ALA A 203 -2.27 -4.28 2.21
C ALA A 203 -2.15 -5.81 2.01
N ASP A 204 -3.26 -6.47 1.65
CA ASP A 204 -3.29 -7.89 1.32
C ASP A 204 -2.69 -8.15 -0.07
N GLY A 205 -1.54 -8.82 -0.09
CA GLY A 205 -0.95 -9.32 -1.33
C GLY A 205 -0.21 -8.28 -2.18
N THR A 206 -0.09 -7.03 -1.72
CA THR A 206 0.83 -6.06 -2.34
C THR A 206 2.17 -6.04 -1.62
N VAL A 207 3.26 -5.96 -2.39
CA VAL A 207 4.56 -5.63 -1.81
C VAL A 207 4.48 -4.19 -1.33
N PHE A 208 4.78 -3.92 -0.06
CA PHE A 208 4.74 -2.57 0.49
C PHE A 208 5.96 -2.33 1.38
N ALA A 209 7.04 -1.82 0.78
CA ALA A 209 8.28 -1.55 1.51
C ALA A 209 8.99 -0.32 0.95
N ARG A 210 9.52 0.49 1.86
CA ARG A 210 10.48 1.56 1.54
C ARG A 210 11.77 1.25 2.25
N GLN A 211 12.87 1.31 1.51
CA GLN A 211 14.19 1.01 2.06
C GLN A 211 15.28 1.77 1.29
N PRO A 212 16.42 2.06 1.94
CA PRO A 212 17.60 2.54 1.27
C PRO A 212 18.01 1.60 0.14
N GLN A 213 18.31 2.16 -1.02
CA GLN A 213 18.72 1.39 -2.20
C GLN A 213 19.68 2.18 -3.09
N ILE A 214 20.43 1.44 -3.89
CA ILE A 214 21.10 1.93 -5.09
C ILE A 214 20.39 1.29 -6.27
N ARG A 215 19.82 2.10 -7.17
CA ARG A 215 19.07 1.61 -8.33
C ARG A 215 19.58 2.21 -9.62
N TYR A 216 19.73 1.38 -10.64
CA TYR A 216 19.98 1.77 -12.02
C TYR A 216 18.77 1.47 -12.89
N SER A 217 18.34 2.42 -13.72
CA SER A 217 17.18 2.26 -14.62
C SER A 217 17.59 2.50 -16.07
N THR A 218 17.30 1.57 -16.98
CA THR A 218 17.63 1.68 -18.41
C THR A 218 16.52 1.10 -19.28
N GLY A 219 15.96 1.92 -20.16
CA GLY A 219 14.75 1.56 -20.92
C GLY A 219 13.62 1.12 -19.98
N ASN A 220 13.14 -0.11 -20.18
CA ASN A 220 12.09 -0.73 -19.37
C ASN A 220 12.62 -1.51 -18.15
N TRP A 221 13.93 -1.52 -17.93
CA TRP A 221 14.58 -2.30 -16.88
C TRP A 221 14.98 -1.45 -15.68
N GLN A 222 14.89 -2.05 -14.51
CA GLN A 222 15.44 -1.54 -13.25
C GLN A 222 16.23 -2.64 -12.55
N PHE A 223 17.38 -2.27 -11.99
CA PHE A 223 18.22 -3.15 -11.18
C PHE A 223 18.58 -2.42 -9.89
N ALA A 224 18.42 -3.07 -8.75
CA ALA A 224 18.68 -2.45 -7.46
C ALA A 224 19.40 -3.39 -6.49
N ALA A 225 20.25 -2.79 -5.67
CA ALA A 225 20.73 -3.35 -4.42
C ALA A 225 20.04 -2.59 -3.28
N GLU A 226 19.30 -3.30 -2.44
CA GLU A 226 18.39 -2.74 -1.45
C GLU A 226 18.79 -3.19 -0.04
N ASN A 227 18.60 -2.33 0.96
CA ASN A 227 18.92 -2.64 2.35
C ASN A 227 18.01 -3.78 2.85
N ALA A 228 18.61 -4.92 3.19
CA ALA A 228 17.88 -6.10 3.60
C ALA A 228 17.43 -6.02 5.07
N GLN A 229 16.26 -6.59 5.36
CA GLN A 229 15.79 -6.86 6.73
C GLN A 229 15.09 -8.21 6.79
N THR A 230 15.54 -9.10 7.68
CA THR A 230 14.97 -10.45 7.84
C THR A 230 13.99 -10.43 9.02
N ALA A 231 12.75 -10.83 8.78
CA ALA A 231 11.78 -11.07 9.85
C ALA A 231 11.67 -12.57 10.13
N VAL A 232 11.78 -12.96 11.40
CA VAL A 232 11.61 -14.35 11.85
C VAL A 232 10.41 -14.45 12.78
N THR A 233 9.66 -15.54 12.67
CA THR A 233 8.55 -15.82 13.60
C THR A 233 9.06 -16.76 14.68
N SER A 234 8.99 -16.33 15.93
CA SER A 234 9.36 -17.16 17.07
C SER A 234 8.28 -18.21 17.38
N THR A 235 8.60 -19.18 18.24
CA THR A 235 7.63 -20.17 18.75
C THR A 235 6.47 -19.55 19.53
N ALA A 236 6.61 -18.29 19.97
CA ALA A 236 5.53 -17.50 20.59
C ALA A 236 4.62 -16.80 19.55
N ALA A 237 4.75 -17.13 18.25
CA ALA A 237 4.04 -16.51 17.14
C ALA A 237 4.26 -15.00 16.98
N ALA A 238 5.25 -14.43 17.68
CA ALA A 238 5.67 -13.04 17.50
C ALA A 238 6.68 -12.95 16.35
N ILE A 239 6.42 -12.04 15.41
CA ILE A 239 7.38 -11.65 14.37
C ILE A 239 8.42 -10.74 15.01
N THR A 240 9.70 -11.05 14.79
CA THR A 240 10.84 -10.24 15.22
C THR A 240 11.70 -9.91 14.02
N ASP A 241 12.00 -8.63 13.83
CA ASP A 241 12.96 -8.17 12.84
C ASP A 241 14.39 -8.40 13.32
N THR A 242 15.26 -8.83 12.40
CA THR A 242 16.68 -9.07 12.63
C THR A 242 17.49 -8.24 11.64
N GLY A 243 18.56 -7.63 12.13
CA GLY A 243 19.47 -6.77 11.37
C GLY A 243 20.77 -7.48 10.95
N ASP A 244 20.77 -8.81 10.91
CA ASP A 244 21.99 -9.62 10.81
C ASP A 244 22.46 -9.86 9.36
N ASN A 245 21.66 -9.43 8.38
CA ASN A 245 21.94 -9.53 6.96
C ASN A 245 23.32 -8.94 6.60
N ARG A 246 24.11 -9.67 5.80
CA ARG A 246 25.45 -9.23 5.36
C ARG A 246 25.52 -8.79 3.90
N LEU A 247 24.47 -9.08 3.13
CA LEU A 247 24.36 -8.75 1.73
C LEU A 247 23.09 -7.92 1.50
N PRO A 248 23.10 -6.99 0.53
CA PRO A 248 21.88 -6.33 0.10
C PRO A 248 20.94 -7.33 -0.60
N ASP A 249 19.66 -7.01 -0.59
CA ASP A 249 18.67 -7.66 -1.43
C ASP A 249 18.86 -7.19 -2.88
N LEU A 250 18.92 -8.13 -3.82
CA LEU A 250 19.09 -7.83 -5.24
C LEU A 250 17.75 -7.94 -5.95
N VAL A 251 17.37 -6.89 -6.66
CA VAL A 251 16.10 -6.83 -7.38
C VAL A 251 16.34 -6.49 -8.84
N ALA A 252 15.68 -7.22 -9.74
CA ALA A 252 15.56 -6.88 -11.14
C ALA A 252 14.09 -6.77 -11.53
N ARG A 253 13.74 -5.75 -12.32
CA ARG A 253 12.36 -5.53 -12.77
C ARG A 253 12.32 -5.12 -14.23
N TYR A 254 11.31 -5.61 -14.93
CA TYR A 254 10.93 -5.19 -16.27
C TYR A 254 9.48 -4.72 -16.28
N THR A 255 9.23 -3.54 -16.83
CA THR A 255 7.88 -3.00 -17.03
C THR A 255 7.61 -2.77 -18.51
N TRP A 256 6.73 -3.58 -19.09
CA TRP A 256 6.17 -3.33 -20.41
C TRP A 256 5.03 -2.33 -20.31
N LYS A 257 4.96 -1.38 -21.24
CA LYS A 257 3.88 -0.40 -21.34
C LYS A 257 3.17 -0.56 -22.69
N GLY A 258 1.85 -0.61 -22.67
CA GLY A 258 1.00 -0.64 -23.85
C GLY A 258 -0.19 0.33 -23.73
N ASP A 259 -1.07 0.31 -24.72
CA ASP A 259 -2.15 1.31 -24.83
C ASP A 259 -3.23 1.16 -23.75
N PHE A 260 -3.41 -0.05 -23.20
CA PHE A 260 -4.43 -0.35 -22.17
C PHE A 260 -3.89 -0.33 -20.73
N GLY A 261 -2.57 -0.13 -20.54
CA GLY A 261 -1.93 -0.20 -19.22
C GLY A 261 -0.48 -0.66 -19.28
N HIS A 262 0.02 -1.25 -18.19
CA HIS A 262 1.36 -1.82 -18.13
C HIS A 262 1.33 -3.22 -17.52
N LEU A 263 2.38 -4.00 -17.81
CA LEU A 263 2.64 -5.29 -17.19
C LEU A 263 4.04 -5.22 -16.57
N SER A 264 4.17 -5.65 -15.33
CA SER A 264 5.39 -5.60 -14.57
C SER A 264 5.77 -6.97 -14.04
N ILE A 265 7.01 -7.40 -14.30
CA ILE A 265 7.61 -8.58 -13.67
C ILE A 265 8.87 -8.19 -12.92
N ALA A 266 8.98 -8.64 -11.66
CA ALA A 266 10.15 -8.41 -10.84
C ALA A 266 10.63 -9.72 -10.20
N ALA A 267 11.95 -9.85 -10.03
CA ALA A 267 12.61 -10.93 -9.33
C ALA A 267 13.45 -10.36 -8.19
N LEU A 268 13.41 -11.02 -7.04
CA LEU A 268 14.16 -10.71 -5.83
C LEU A 268 15.06 -11.90 -5.50
N ALA A 269 16.32 -11.64 -5.17
CA ALA A 269 17.23 -12.60 -4.56
C ALA A 269 17.79 -11.99 -3.28
N ARG A 270 17.76 -12.75 -2.19
CA ARG A 270 18.15 -12.25 -0.87
C ARG A 270 18.76 -13.30 0.03
N GLN A 271 19.51 -12.82 1.01
CA GLN A 271 19.88 -13.60 2.19
C GLN A 271 18.82 -13.39 3.27
N LEU A 272 18.46 -14.46 3.98
CA LEU A 272 17.70 -14.42 5.22
C LEU A 272 18.65 -14.87 6.32
N LYS A 273 18.79 -14.05 7.36
CA LYS A 273 19.76 -14.32 8.41
C LYS A 273 19.23 -13.86 9.77
N THR A 274 19.38 -14.71 10.77
CA THR A 274 19.16 -14.42 12.18
C THR A 274 20.38 -14.91 12.96
N SER A 275 20.87 -14.11 13.90
CA SER A 275 22.00 -14.49 14.74
C SER A 275 21.92 -13.83 16.11
N ASP A 276 21.37 -14.53 17.08
CA ASP A 276 21.36 -14.15 18.49
C ASP A 276 22.08 -15.18 19.38
N THR A 277 21.95 -15.06 20.69
CA THR A 277 22.58 -15.97 21.67
C THR A 277 22.05 -17.40 21.66
N ALA A 278 20.85 -17.64 21.11
CA ALA A 278 20.17 -18.93 21.09
C ALA A 278 20.13 -19.56 19.69
N VAL A 279 20.01 -18.76 18.63
CA VAL A 279 19.84 -19.19 17.24
C VAL A 279 20.78 -18.40 16.33
N SER A 280 21.55 -19.11 15.51
CA SER A 280 22.31 -18.52 14.41
C SER A 280 22.08 -19.35 13.16
N ASP A 281 21.45 -18.75 12.16
CA ASP A 281 21.13 -19.41 10.91
C ASP A 281 21.20 -18.45 9.73
N THR A 282 21.45 -18.98 8.54
CA THR A 282 21.53 -18.23 7.29
C THR A 282 21.05 -19.09 6.15
N THR A 283 20.09 -18.56 5.38
CA THR A 283 19.60 -19.19 4.16
C THR A 283 19.50 -18.17 3.03
N GLU A 284 19.47 -18.64 1.80
CA GLU A 284 19.15 -17.83 0.63
C GLU A 284 17.66 -17.97 0.31
N GLY A 285 17.09 -16.92 -0.29
CA GLY A 285 15.68 -16.88 -0.68
C GLY A 285 15.49 -16.07 -1.95
N PHE A 286 14.40 -16.35 -2.66
CA PHE A 286 14.01 -15.61 -3.85
C PHE A 286 12.52 -15.32 -3.86
N GLY A 287 12.11 -14.36 -4.67
CA GLY A 287 10.70 -14.00 -4.88
C GLY A 287 10.45 -13.53 -6.31
N VAL A 288 9.23 -13.73 -6.80
CA VAL A 288 8.76 -13.21 -8.08
C VAL A 288 7.48 -12.43 -7.85
N SER A 289 7.39 -11.25 -8.45
CA SER A 289 6.20 -10.40 -8.42
C SER A 289 5.73 -10.16 -9.85
N LEU A 290 4.43 -10.30 -10.08
CA LEU A 290 3.75 -10.05 -11.35
C LEU A 290 2.55 -9.15 -11.06
N SER A 291 2.46 -8.03 -11.77
CA SER A 291 1.39 -7.04 -11.59
C SER A 291 1.06 -6.27 -12.86
#